data_AF-A0AAU9R003-F1
#
_entry.id   AF-A0AAU9R003-F1
#
_cell.length_a   1.000
_cell.length_b   1.000
_cell.length_c   1.000
_cell.angle_alpha   90.00
_cell.angle_beta   90.00
_cell.angle_gamma   90.00
#
_symmetry.space_group_name_H-M   'P 1'
#
loop_
_entity.id
_entity.type
_entity.pdbx_description
1 polymer ?
#
loop_
_entity_poly.entity_id
_entity_poly.type
_entity_poly.pdbx_seq_one_letter_code
_entity_poly.pdbx_strand_id
1 'polypeptide(L)'
;MNRILILTTILGLSPALHGQEIQRDIELDKFKDRCVKSYLSSVNRRGQSDLNGIYLRYIGDQNINPSYRELYFYPDYNLNVKLVKTNGLSLPTLDIEQNGKRISFYTDEAKHNGSRTGYKFDLEKVGMWTYELNAGYSNYSERNDDRSYSPVFDEIIDFRADKSTGEPITVLEYERVYDLEKVMYWNNSELKLSCVKPEFKKEMREKRDNELSL
;
A
#
# COMPACT_ATOMS: atom_id res chain seq x y z
N MET A 1 19.13 -27.33 -59.00
CA MET A 1 19.74 -28.02 -57.84
C MET A 1 20.69 -27.04 -57.16
N ASN A 2 20.31 -26.58 -55.97
CA ASN A 2 21.15 -26.45 -54.77
C ASN A 2 20.45 -25.51 -53.79
N ARG A 3 19.96 -26.11 -52.70
CA ARG A 3 19.55 -25.43 -51.47
C ARG A 3 20.82 -24.98 -50.76
N ILE A 4 20.88 -23.73 -50.31
CA ILE A 4 21.68 -23.36 -49.14
C ILE A 4 20.74 -22.62 -48.18
N LEU A 5 20.48 -23.30 -47.07
CA LEU A 5 19.89 -22.78 -45.85
C LEU A 5 20.97 -21.95 -45.14
N ILE A 6 20.68 -20.71 -44.76
CA ILE A 6 21.39 -20.07 -43.64
C ILE A 6 20.36 -19.60 -42.63
N LEU A 7 20.55 -20.16 -41.44
CA LEU A 7 19.80 -20.02 -40.20
C LEU A 7 20.06 -18.65 -39.54
N THR A 8 18.99 -18.09 -38.99
CA THR A 8 18.88 -17.37 -37.69
C THR A 8 19.91 -16.30 -37.30
N THR A 9 19.39 -15.09 -37.05
CA THR A 9 19.34 -14.62 -35.65
C THR A 9 18.14 -13.69 -35.43
N ILE A 10 17.26 -14.13 -34.53
CA ILE A 10 16.13 -13.37 -34.00
C ILE A 10 16.70 -12.41 -32.97
N LEU A 11 16.65 -11.10 -33.22
CA LEU A 11 16.70 -10.11 -32.14
C LEU A 11 15.25 -9.74 -31.81
N GLY A 12 14.63 -10.64 -31.04
CA GLY A 12 13.42 -10.31 -30.31
C GLY A 12 13.80 -9.32 -29.22
N LEU A 13 13.46 -8.05 -29.42
CA LEU A 13 13.38 -7.08 -28.33
C LEU A 13 12.21 -7.52 -27.43
N SER A 14 12.50 -8.40 -26.48
CA SER A 14 11.58 -8.67 -25.38
C SER A 14 11.47 -7.41 -24.51
N PRO A 15 10.26 -6.91 -24.23
CA PRO A 15 10.06 -5.90 -23.20
C PRO A 15 10.14 -6.62 -21.85
N ALA A 16 11.33 -6.73 -21.30
CA ALA A 16 11.54 -7.21 -19.94
C ALA A 16 11.94 -6.04 -19.03
N LEU A 17 11.11 -5.00 -18.95
CA LEU A 17 11.04 -4.20 -17.73
C LEU A 17 10.07 -4.91 -16.80
N HIS A 18 10.59 -5.92 -16.09
CA HIS A 18 9.94 -6.38 -14.87
C HIS A 18 9.91 -5.17 -13.93
N GLY A 19 8.70 -4.67 -13.65
CA GLY A 19 8.51 -3.74 -12.55
C GLY A 19 9.04 -4.42 -11.31
N GLN A 20 10.14 -3.90 -10.75
CA GLN A 20 10.58 -4.30 -9.42
C GLN A 20 9.49 -3.87 -8.45
N GLU A 21 8.63 -4.80 -8.06
CA GLU A 21 7.95 -4.77 -6.78
C GLU A 21 9.07 -4.77 -5.72
N ILE A 22 9.30 -3.61 -5.11
CA ILE A 22 10.24 -3.49 -4.01
C ILE A 22 9.53 -4.04 -2.78
N GLN A 23 9.45 -5.36 -2.67
CA GLN A 23 9.34 -6.00 -1.37
C GLN A 23 10.66 -5.68 -0.66
N ARG A 24 10.63 -4.90 0.42
CA ARG A 24 11.85 -4.65 1.19
C ARG A 24 12.24 -5.98 1.84
N ASP A 25 13.25 -6.63 1.29
CA ASP A 25 13.86 -7.79 1.93
C ASP A 25 14.51 -7.33 3.23
N ILE A 26 13.83 -7.60 4.34
CA ILE A 26 14.36 -7.30 5.67
C ILE A 26 15.35 -8.42 6.02
N GLU A 27 16.61 -8.03 6.25
CA GLU A 27 17.67 -8.90 6.76
C GLU A 27 17.40 -9.27 8.23
N LEU A 28 16.47 -10.21 8.46
CA LEU A 28 15.99 -10.59 9.80
C LEU A 28 17.10 -11.15 10.70
N ASP A 29 18.17 -11.70 10.11
CA ASP A 29 19.33 -12.22 10.82
C ASP A 29 20.10 -11.14 11.59
N LYS A 30 19.96 -9.86 11.22
CA LYS A 30 20.53 -8.71 11.95
C LYS A 30 19.79 -8.39 13.25
N PHE A 31 18.65 -9.02 13.52
CA PHE A 31 17.79 -8.74 14.67
C PHE A 31 17.77 -9.87 15.69
N LYS A 32 17.55 -9.53 16.96
CA LYS A 32 17.44 -10.48 18.07
C LYS A 32 16.27 -11.45 17.85
N ASP A 33 16.48 -12.73 18.11
CA ASP A 33 15.51 -13.81 17.87
C ASP A 33 14.11 -13.54 18.44
N ARG A 34 14.04 -12.96 19.65
CA ARG A 34 12.75 -12.61 20.27
C ARG A 34 11.94 -11.59 19.44
N CYS A 35 12.62 -10.62 18.83
CA CYS A 35 11.99 -9.61 17.99
C CYS A 35 11.58 -10.22 16.65
N VAL A 36 12.45 -11.06 16.06
CA VAL A 36 12.12 -11.78 14.81
C VAL A 36 10.90 -12.67 14.99
N LYS A 37 10.83 -13.43 16.10
CA LYS A 37 9.66 -14.27 16.42
C LYS A 37 8.37 -13.44 16.56
N SER A 38 8.43 -12.30 17.25
CA SER A 38 7.30 -11.36 17.37
C SER A 38 6.85 -10.85 16.00
N TYR A 39 7.81 -10.33 15.23
CA TYR A 39 7.58 -9.80 13.89
C TYR A 39 6.93 -10.83 12.95
N LEU A 40 7.49 -12.05 12.88
CA LEU A 40 6.93 -13.13 12.05
C LEU A 40 5.53 -13.54 12.52
N SER A 41 5.26 -13.51 13.82
CA SER A 41 3.92 -13.75 14.34
C SER A 41 2.93 -12.65 13.93
N SER A 42 3.35 -11.38 13.91
CA SER A 42 2.54 -10.26 13.43
C SER A 42 2.26 -10.39 11.94
N VAL A 43 3.29 -10.68 11.13
CA VAL A 43 3.17 -10.91 9.69
C VAL A 43 2.23 -12.07 9.40
N ASN A 44 2.38 -13.22 10.07
CA ASN A 44 1.50 -14.38 9.86
C ASN A 44 0.04 -14.07 10.19
N ARG A 45 -0.21 -13.26 11.23
CA ARG A 45 -1.57 -12.90 11.64
C ARG A 45 -2.23 -11.86 10.73
N ARG A 46 -1.45 -10.93 10.19
CA ARG A 46 -1.97 -9.74 9.49
C ARG A 46 -1.80 -9.80 7.96
N GLY A 47 -0.85 -10.61 7.49
CA GLY A 47 -0.43 -10.63 6.10
C GLY A 47 0.44 -9.42 5.71
N GLN A 48 0.87 -9.44 4.46
CA GLN A 48 1.60 -8.36 3.79
C GLN A 48 0.97 -8.10 2.43
N SER A 49 1.22 -6.93 1.88
CA SER A 49 0.79 -6.51 0.54
C SER A 49 1.84 -5.60 -0.08
N ASP A 50 1.74 -5.38 -1.39
CA ASP A 50 2.64 -4.49 -2.11
C ASP A 50 2.51 -3.02 -1.70
N LEU A 51 1.49 -2.68 -0.90
CA LEU A 51 1.34 -1.35 -0.34
C LEU A 51 2.27 -1.10 0.84
N ASN A 52 2.76 -2.13 1.53
CA ASN A 52 3.50 -1.94 2.78
C ASN A 52 4.73 -1.03 2.59
N GLY A 53 4.75 0.07 3.34
CA GLY A 53 5.86 1.03 3.34
C GLY A 53 5.82 2.05 2.21
N ILE A 54 4.79 2.00 1.34
CA ILE A 54 4.60 2.99 0.29
C ILE A 54 4.15 4.32 0.90
N TYR A 55 4.74 5.40 0.41
CA TYR A 55 4.34 6.78 0.69
C TYR A 55 3.81 7.43 -0.59
N LEU A 56 2.57 7.90 -0.52
CA LEU A 56 1.87 8.52 -1.62
C LEU A 56 1.56 9.99 -1.31
N ARG A 57 1.79 10.87 -2.29
CA ARG A 57 1.44 12.29 -2.23
C ARG A 57 0.53 12.66 -3.39
N TYR A 58 -0.58 13.33 -3.10
CA TYR A 58 -1.52 13.77 -4.11
C TYR A 58 -0.88 14.86 -5.00
N ILE A 59 -1.07 14.75 -6.33
CA ILE A 59 -0.44 15.64 -7.32
C ILE A 59 -1.36 16.72 -7.92
N GLY A 60 -2.61 16.83 -7.46
CA GLY A 60 -3.58 17.80 -7.99
C GLY A 60 -3.78 19.07 -7.16
N ASP A 61 -4.96 19.68 -7.31
CA ASP A 61 -5.29 21.00 -6.78
C ASP A 61 -5.53 21.03 -5.24
N GLN A 62 -5.46 22.22 -4.64
CA GLN A 62 -5.53 22.41 -3.19
C GLN A 62 -6.92 22.17 -2.58
N ASN A 63 -7.96 22.04 -3.41
CA ASN A 63 -9.36 21.88 -2.97
C ASN A 63 -9.69 20.51 -2.37
N ILE A 64 -8.77 19.56 -2.39
CA ILE A 64 -8.94 18.26 -1.72
C ILE A 64 -8.93 18.38 -0.19
N ASN A 65 -9.66 17.49 0.48
CA ASN A 65 -9.60 17.33 1.91
C ASN A 65 -8.15 17.00 2.33
N PRO A 66 -7.53 17.81 3.22
CA PRO A 66 -6.14 17.63 3.62
C PRO A 66 -5.82 16.23 4.15
N SER A 67 -6.81 15.54 4.69
CA SER A 67 -6.68 14.18 5.21
C SER A 67 -6.21 13.17 4.19
N TYR A 68 -6.58 13.35 2.93
CA TYR A 68 -6.20 12.45 1.84
C TYR A 68 -5.00 12.94 1.05
N ARG A 69 -4.39 14.07 1.41
CA ARG A 69 -3.28 14.64 0.63
C ARG A 69 -2.03 13.76 0.63
N GLU A 70 -1.78 13.07 1.74
CA GLU A 70 -0.60 12.25 1.95
C GLU A 70 -0.98 10.97 2.68
N LEU A 71 -0.65 9.83 2.07
CA LEU A 71 -0.93 8.49 2.60
C LEU A 71 0.38 7.77 2.84
N TYR A 72 0.48 7.09 3.99
CA TYR A 72 1.59 6.18 4.25
C TYR A 72 1.08 4.85 4.77
N PHE A 73 1.40 3.78 4.05
CA PHE A 73 1.05 2.43 4.43
C PHE A 73 2.09 1.88 5.41
N TYR A 74 1.64 1.25 6.50
CA TYR A 74 2.56 0.70 7.49
C TYR A 74 3.56 -0.28 6.83
N PRO A 75 4.84 -0.26 7.24
CA PRO A 75 5.92 -0.85 6.45
C PRO A 75 6.05 -2.36 6.57
N ASP A 76 5.57 -2.93 7.66
CA ASP A 76 5.96 -4.29 8.05
C ASP A 76 4.89 -5.34 7.75
N TYR A 77 3.62 -4.98 7.86
CA TYR A 77 2.47 -5.85 7.65
C TYR A 77 1.20 -5.01 7.48
N ASN A 78 0.15 -5.61 6.94
CA ASN A 78 -1.15 -4.99 6.69
C ASN A 78 -1.79 -4.57 8.02
N LEU A 79 -1.58 -3.31 8.40
CA LEU A 79 -2.10 -2.73 9.64
C LEU A 79 -3.10 -1.64 9.30
N ASN A 80 -2.59 -0.45 8.97
CA ASN A 80 -3.37 0.74 8.69
C ASN A 80 -2.74 1.56 7.55
N VAL A 81 -3.51 2.48 6.98
CA VAL A 81 -3.01 3.63 6.22
C VAL A 81 -2.97 4.84 7.14
N LYS A 82 -1.80 5.46 7.28
CA LYS A 82 -1.64 6.71 8.01
C LYS A 82 -2.00 7.88 7.10
N LEU A 83 -2.94 8.71 7.57
CA LEU A 83 -3.27 10.00 6.96
C LEU A 83 -2.31 11.04 7.54
N VAL A 84 -1.29 11.44 6.78
CA VAL A 84 -0.11 12.11 7.36
C VAL A 84 -0.43 13.51 7.89
N LYS A 85 -1.40 14.21 7.28
CA LYS A 85 -1.78 15.58 7.65
C LYS A 85 -2.80 15.68 8.81
N THR A 86 -3.24 14.56 9.39
CA THR A 86 -4.37 14.54 10.36
C THR A 86 -3.95 14.18 11.78
N ASN A 87 -2.85 14.74 12.29
CA ASN A 87 -2.36 14.47 13.64
C ASN A 87 -2.21 12.97 13.97
N GLY A 88 -1.91 12.14 12.97
CA GLY A 88 -1.70 10.70 13.16
C GLY A 88 -2.95 9.82 13.07
N LEU A 89 -4.10 10.35 12.62
CA LEU A 89 -5.24 9.50 12.26
C LEU A 89 -4.80 8.41 11.26
N SER A 90 -5.31 7.19 11.45
CA SER A 90 -5.03 6.07 10.57
C SER A 90 -6.31 5.31 10.26
N LEU A 91 -6.47 4.90 9.00
CA LEU A 91 -7.56 4.05 8.55
C LEU A 91 -7.12 2.58 8.61
N PRO A 92 -7.92 1.66 9.18
CA PRO A 92 -7.64 0.24 9.10
C PRO A 92 -7.50 -0.24 7.65
N THR A 93 -6.55 -1.16 7.39
CA THR A 93 -6.45 -1.88 6.12
C THR A 93 -6.86 -3.32 6.35
N LEU A 94 -8.16 -3.57 6.34
CA LEU A 94 -8.74 -4.90 6.57
C LEU A 94 -9.12 -5.56 5.26
N ASP A 95 -9.18 -6.89 5.29
CA ASP A 95 -9.65 -7.73 4.18
C ASP A 95 -9.05 -7.32 2.83
N ILE A 96 -7.72 -7.18 2.78
CA ILE A 96 -7.02 -6.72 1.58
C ILE A 96 -7.18 -7.72 0.45
N GLU A 97 -7.65 -7.24 -0.69
CA GLU A 97 -7.87 -8.00 -1.91
C GLU A 97 -6.96 -7.43 -3.01
N GLN A 98 -6.22 -8.28 -3.71
CA GLN A 98 -5.35 -7.87 -4.81
C GLN A 98 -5.80 -8.53 -6.11
N ASN A 99 -6.07 -7.71 -7.12
CA ASN A 99 -6.43 -8.15 -8.47
C ASN A 99 -5.62 -7.39 -9.51
N GLY A 100 -4.55 -8.03 -10.01
CA GLY A 100 -3.61 -7.40 -10.93
C GLY A 100 -2.95 -6.18 -10.28
N LYS A 101 -3.18 -5.00 -10.85
CA LYS A 101 -2.60 -3.72 -10.38
C LYS A 101 -3.45 -3.00 -9.34
N ARG A 102 -4.62 -3.54 -9.01
CA ARG A 102 -5.56 -2.95 -8.07
C ARG A 102 -5.49 -3.67 -6.74
N ILE A 103 -5.40 -2.89 -5.67
CA ILE A 103 -5.45 -3.36 -4.29
C ILE A 103 -6.63 -2.68 -3.62
N SER A 104 -7.55 -3.48 -3.10
CA SER A 104 -8.72 -3.05 -2.37
C SER A 104 -8.51 -3.29 -0.88
N PHE A 105 -8.93 -2.37 -0.03
CA PHE A 105 -8.94 -2.56 1.42
C PHE A 105 -10.17 -1.89 2.05
N TYR A 106 -10.53 -2.39 3.23
CA TYR A 106 -11.77 -2.01 3.89
C TYR A 106 -11.49 -1.45 5.30
N THR A 107 -12.36 -0.55 5.77
CA THR A 107 -12.28 0.00 7.13
C THR A 107 -12.91 -0.89 8.19
N ASP A 108 -13.74 -1.84 7.76
CA ASP A 108 -14.58 -2.68 8.62
C ASP A 108 -14.49 -4.13 8.16
N GLU A 109 -14.39 -5.07 9.11
CA GLU A 109 -14.36 -6.51 8.81
C GLU A 109 -15.72 -6.95 8.26
N ALA A 110 -15.71 -7.88 7.30
CA ALA A 110 -16.95 -8.54 6.89
C ALA A 110 -17.49 -9.41 8.03
N LYS A 111 -18.82 -9.45 8.17
CA LYS A 111 -19.50 -10.44 9.00
C LYS A 111 -19.31 -11.83 8.40
N HIS A 112 -19.50 -12.86 9.22
CA HIS A 112 -19.38 -14.27 8.79
C HIS A 112 -20.23 -14.64 7.56
N ASN A 113 -21.30 -13.90 7.28
CA ASN A 113 -22.19 -14.13 6.14
C ASN A 113 -21.83 -13.28 4.90
N GLY A 114 -20.69 -12.59 4.92
CA GLY A 114 -20.21 -11.70 3.84
C GLY A 114 -20.70 -10.26 3.91
N SER A 115 -21.72 -9.97 4.73
CA SER A 115 -22.25 -8.60 4.84
C SER A 115 -21.22 -7.65 5.46
N ARG A 116 -21.12 -6.43 4.92
CA ARG A 116 -20.23 -5.37 5.40
C ARG A 116 -20.88 -4.00 5.22
N THR A 117 -20.73 -3.16 6.24
CA THR A 117 -20.96 -1.71 6.17
C THR A 117 -19.64 -1.02 6.40
N GLY A 118 -19.39 0.11 5.76
CA GLY A 118 -18.11 0.81 5.89
C GLY A 118 -17.56 1.25 4.54
N TYR A 119 -16.30 1.70 4.55
CA TYR A 119 -15.63 2.17 3.34
C TYR A 119 -14.84 1.04 2.68
N LYS A 120 -14.88 1.03 1.35
CA LYS A 120 -13.92 0.35 0.49
C LYS A 120 -13.05 1.39 -0.17
N PHE A 121 -11.75 1.17 -0.14
CA PHE A 121 -10.76 1.93 -0.89
C PHE A 121 -10.16 1.04 -1.96
N ASP A 122 -10.15 1.51 -3.20
CA ASP A 122 -9.46 0.86 -4.31
C ASP A 122 -8.29 1.73 -4.72
N LEU A 123 -7.08 1.18 -4.59
CA LEU A 123 -5.84 1.80 -5.00
C LEU A 123 -5.26 1.04 -6.20
N GLU A 124 -5.17 1.69 -7.34
CA GLU A 124 -4.69 1.09 -8.58
C GLU A 124 -3.38 1.72 -9.04
N LYS A 125 -2.38 0.88 -9.34
CA LYS A 125 -1.13 1.33 -9.93
C LYS A 125 -1.32 1.60 -11.43
N VAL A 126 -1.45 2.87 -11.80
CA VAL A 126 -1.69 3.29 -13.19
C VAL A 126 -0.41 3.57 -13.96
N GLY A 127 0.69 3.89 -13.27
CA GLY A 127 2.00 4.12 -13.88
C GLY A 127 3.15 3.49 -13.10
N MET A 128 4.38 3.84 -13.49
CA MET A 128 5.57 3.35 -12.78
C MET A 128 5.59 3.84 -11.33
N TRP A 129 5.27 5.13 -11.13
CA TRP A 129 5.29 5.84 -9.85
C TRP A 129 3.97 6.50 -9.48
N THR A 130 2.89 6.19 -10.20
CA THR A 130 1.59 6.83 -10.01
C THR A 130 0.51 5.82 -9.65
N TYR A 131 -0.38 6.27 -8.77
CA TYR A 131 -1.49 5.48 -8.24
C TYR A 131 -2.77 6.29 -8.29
N GLU A 132 -3.89 5.64 -8.55
CA GLU A 132 -5.22 6.22 -8.44
C GLU A 132 -5.95 5.61 -7.25
N LEU A 133 -6.49 6.45 -6.38
CA LEU A 133 -7.36 6.06 -5.30
C LEU A 133 -8.80 6.45 -5.62
N ASN A 134 -9.71 5.51 -5.48
CA ASN A 134 -11.13 5.79 -5.36
C ASN A 134 -11.68 5.13 -4.09
N ALA A 135 -12.84 5.60 -3.64
CA ALA A 135 -13.49 5.02 -2.47
C ALA A 135 -15.01 5.07 -2.61
N GLY A 136 -15.66 4.08 -2.01
CA GLY A 136 -17.10 4.01 -1.88
C GLY A 136 -17.50 3.59 -0.46
N TYR A 137 -18.68 4.00 -0.03
CA TYR A 137 -19.29 3.58 1.22
C TYR A 137 -20.41 2.58 0.94
N SER A 138 -20.53 1.59 1.82
CA SER A 138 -21.62 0.62 1.83
C SER A 138 -22.43 0.80 3.11
N ASN A 139 -23.74 0.98 2.96
CA ASN A 139 -24.70 0.95 4.06
C ASN A 139 -25.60 -0.31 4.04
N TYR A 140 -25.52 -1.12 2.98
CA TYR A 140 -26.36 -2.29 2.76
C TYR A 140 -25.61 -3.43 2.05
N SER A 141 -26.21 -4.61 2.03
CA SER A 141 -25.68 -5.76 1.31
C SER A 141 -26.82 -6.48 0.60
N GLU A 142 -26.57 -6.94 -0.61
CA GLU A 142 -27.49 -7.76 -1.38
C GLU A 142 -27.32 -9.23 -1.00
N ARG A 143 -28.41 -10.00 -1.04
CA ARG A 143 -28.38 -11.43 -0.73
C ARG A 143 -28.15 -12.23 -2.01
N ASN A 144 -27.14 -13.10 -1.99
CA ASN A 144 -26.80 -14.02 -3.08
C ASN A 144 -27.63 -15.31 -3.01
N ASP A 145 -27.65 -16.08 -4.10
CA ASP A 145 -28.39 -17.35 -4.22
C ASP A 145 -27.95 -18.41 -3.18
N ASP A 146 -26.67 -18.41 -2.81
CA ASP A 146 -26.09 -19.29 -1.79
C ASP A 146 -26.40 -18.84 -0.34
N ARG A 147 -27.23 -17.79 -0.19
CA ARG A 147 -27.60 -17.14 1.07
C ARG A 147 -26.49 -16.32 1.73
N SER A 148 -25.33 -16.16 1.07
CA SER A 148 -24.34 -15.16 1.47
C SER A 148 -24.82 -13.74 1.12
N TYR A 149 -24.09 -12.73 1.59
CA TYR A 149 -24.37 -11.34 1.31
C TYR A 149 -23.15 -10.67 0.69
N SER A 150 -23.39 -9.82 -0.31
CA SER A 150 -22.38 -9.00 -0.95
C SER A 150 -22.63 -7.52 -0.64
N PRO A 151 -21.68 -6.80 -0.03
CA PRO A 151 -21.82 -5.36 0.21
C PRO A 151 -21.85 -4.59 -1.12
N VAL A 152 -22.69 -3.56 -1.19
CA VAL A 152 -22.79 -2.68 -2.36
C VAL A 152 -22.17 -1.32 -2.01
N PHE A 153 -21.14 -0.92 -2.76
CA PHE A 153 -20.40 0.33 -2.55
C PHE A 153 -20.77 1.37 -3.62
N ASP A 154 -22.05 1.74 -3.66
CA ASP A 154 -22.61 2.69 -4.62
C ASP A 154 -22.54 4.16 -4.16
N GLU A 155 -22.33 4.41 -2.87
CA GLU A 155 -22.08 5.75 -2.32
C GLU A 155 -20.63 6.19 -2.56
N ILE A 156 -20.34 6.77 -3.73
CA ILE A 156 -19.00 7.24 -4.09
C ILE A 156 -18.56 8.41 -3.20
N ILE A 157 -17.31 8.36 -2.74
CA ILE A 157 -16.72 9.40 -1.89
C ILE A 157 -16.27 10.60 -2.71
N ASP A 158 -16.76 11.77 -2.33
CA ASP A 158 -16.23 13.06 -2.77
C ASP A 158 -15.12 13.52 -1.82
N PHE A 159 -13.90 13.58 -2.34
CA PHE A 159 -12.67 13.89 -1.63
C PHE A 159 -12.42 15.38 -1.41
N ARG A 160 -13.29 16.27 -1.89
CA ARG A 160 -13.16 17.72 -1.64
C ARG A 160 -13.22 18.06 -0.16
N ALA A 161 -12.53 19.13 0.23
CA ALA A 161 -12.65 19.71 1.56
C ALA A 161 -14.02 20.37 1.76
N ASP A 162 -14.50 21.06 0.74
CA ASP A 162 -15.82 21.68 0.67
C ASP A 162 -16.62 21.08 -0.48
N LYS A 163 -17.71 20.38 -0.15
CA LYS A 163 -18.55 19.68 -1.11
C LYS A 163 -19.54 20.59 -1.84
N SER A 164 -19.63 21.86 -1.43
CA SER A 164 -20.54 22.83 -2.03
C SER A 164 -19.97 23.57 -3.25
N THR A 165 -18.68 23.37 -3.56
CA THR A 165 -17.97 24.16 -4.58
C THR A 165 -17.31 23.32 -5.67
N GLY A 166 -17.73 23.52 -6.93
CA GLY A 166 -17.18 22.82 -8.10
C GLY A 166 -17.77 21.42 -8.34
N GLU A 167 -17.11 20.66 -9.21
CA GLU A 167 -17.46 19.26 -9.48
C GLU A 167 -16.87 18.32 -8.41
N PRO A 168 -17.55 17.20 -8.06
CA PRO A 168 -17.02 16.20 -7.14
C PRO A 168 -15.66 15.66 -7.57
N ILE A 169 -14.75 15.47 -6.61
CA ILE A 169 -13.48 14.78 -6.84
C ILE A 169 -13.63 13.36 -6.32
N THR A 170 -13.80 12.40 -7.21
CA THR A 170 -14.06 10.99 -6.85
C THR A 170 -12.87 10.06 -7.05
N VAL A 171 -11.82 10.56 -7.71
CA VAL A 171 -10.54 9.86 -7.92
C VAL A 171 -9.40 10.79 -7.55
N LEU A 172 -8.45 10.29 -6.77
CA LEU A 172 -7.23 10.98 -6.41
C LEU A 172 -6.02 10.33 -7.08
N GLU A 173 -5.28 11.11 -7.85
CA GLU A 173 -4.00 10.68 -8.41
C GLU A 173 -2.85 11.03 -7.44
N TYR A 174 -2.02 10.04 -7.16
CA TYR A 174 -0.87 10.14 -6.26
C TYR A 174 0.43 9.83 -6.98
N GLU A 175 1.49 10.53 -6.60
CA GLU A 175 2.88 10.15 -6.85
C GLU A 175 3.46 9.39 -5.65
N ARG A 176 4.31 8.41 -5.94
CA ARG A 176 5.13 7.71 -4.94
C ARG A 176 6.37 8.52 -4.58
N VAL A 177 6.63 8.75 -3.29
CA VAL A 177 7.76 9.58 -2.82
C VAL A 177 8.78 8.75 -2.03
N TYR A 178 9.76 8.18 -2.73
CA TYR A 178 10.74 7.23 -2.19
C TYR A 178 11.53 7.69 -0.97
N ASP A 179 12.00 8.93 -0.96
CA ASP A 179 12.85 9.40 0.14
C ASP A 179 12.05 9.50 1.44
N LEU A 180 10.77 9.87 1.35
CA LEU A 180 9.87 9.84 2.50
C LEU A 180 9.53 8.43 2.97
N GLU A 181 9.50 7.43 2.08
CA GLU A 181 9.33 6.02 2.49
C GLU A 181 10.46 5.55 3.40
N LYS A 182 11.71 5.97 3.13
CA LYS A 182 12.87 5.59 3.95
C LYS A 182 12.76 6.22 5.35
N VAL A 183 12.50 7.52 5.40
CA VAL A 183 12.28 8.26 6.66
C VAL A 183 11.13 7.66 7.46
N MET A 184 10.00 7.38 6.80
CA MET A 184 8.80 6.85 7.45
C MET A 184 8.97 5.40 7.91
N TYR A 185 9.73 4.58 7.19
CA TYR A 185 10.01 3.20 7.60
C TYR A 185 10.58 3.12 9.01
N TRP A 186 11.66 3.86 9.29
CA TRP A 186 12.32 3.82 10.60
C TRP A 186 11.43 4.28 11.75
N ASN A 187 10.59 5.28 11.49
CA ASN A 187 9.69 5.83 12.48
C ASN A 187 8.52 4.87 12.78
N ASN A 188 8.09 4.08 11.80
CA ASN A 188 6.85 3.30 11.90
C ASN A 188 7.05 1.77 11.93
N SER A 189 8.27 1.25 11.74
CA SER A 189 8.55 -0.19 11.82
C SER A 189 8.46 -0.74 13.26
N GLU A 190 7.98 -1.98 13.43
CA GLU A 190 8.04 -2.79 14.66
C GLU A 190 9.50 -3.17 15.00
N LEU A 191 10.36 -3.34 14.00
CA LEU A 191 11.77 -3.70 14.15
C LEU A 191 12.65 -2.49 14.49
N LYS A 192 12.47 -1.98 15.72
CA LYS A 192 13.23 -0.83 16.24
C LYS A 192 14.73 -1.13 16.39
N LEU A 193 15.57 -0.09 16.47
CA LEU A 193 17.01 -0.22 16.77
C LEU A 193 17.32 -1.00 18.07
N SER A 194 16.40 -1.04 19.02
CA SER A 194 16.54 -1.85 20.24
C SER A 194 16.51 -3.36 19.98
N CYS A 195 15.92 -3.78 18.85
CA CYS A 195 15.84 -5.15 18.37
C CYS A 195 17.07 -5.58 17.56
N VAL A 196 17.91 -4.66 17.10
CA VAL A 196 19.15 -4.98 16.37
C VAL A 196 20.15 -5.67 17.30
N LYS A 197 20.84 -6.71 16.81
CA LYS A 197 21.91 -7.38 17.57
C LYS A 197 23.10 -6.43 17.77
N PRO A 198 23.84 -6.50 18.90
CA PRO A 198 24.90 -5.55 19.22
C PRO A 198 25.93 -5.32 18.10
N GLU A 199 26.34 -6.38 17.42
CA GLU A 199 27.33 -6.40 16.34
C GLU A 199 26.90 -5.59 15.09
N PHE A 200 25.59 -5.48 14.82
CA PHE A 200 25.05 -4.72 13.68
C PHE A 200 24.56 -3.32 14.06
N LYS A 201 24.59 -2.97 15.36
CA LYS A 201 23.92 -1.76 15.87
C LYS A 201 24.54 -0.46 15.34
N LYS A 202 25.86 -0.45 15.10
CA LYS A 202 26.56 0.71 14.54
C LYS A 202 26.15 0.96 13.09
N GLU A 203 26.28 -0.05 12.24
CA GLU A 203 25.87 -0.02 10.83
C GLU A 203 24.42 0.45 10.67
N MET A 204 23.49 -0.16 11.43
CA MET A 204 22.06 0.17 11.34
C MET A 204 21.76 1.59 11.82
N ARG A 205 22.51 2.12 12.80
CA ARG A 205 22.36 3.50 13.25
C ARG A 205 22.84 4.48 12.18
N GLU A 206 24.01 4.23 11.59
CA GLU A 206 24.57 5.08 10.51
C GLU A 206 23.63 5.11 9.29
N LYS A 207 23.11 3.95 8.87
CA LYS A 207 22.13 3.86 7.78
C LYS A 207 20.87 4.70 8.07
N ARG A 208 20.29 4.53 9.26
CA ARG A 208 19.11 5.29 9.68
C ARG A 208 19.39 6.79 9.71
N ASP A 209 20.50 7.20 10.32
CA ASP A 209 20.81 8.61 10.51
C ASP A 209 21.07 9.30 9.15
N ASN A 210 21.68 8.60 8.19
CA ASN A 210 21.79 9.07 6.81
C ASN A 210 20.42 9.23 6.14
N GLU A 211 19.53 8.24 6.27
CA GLU A 211 18.19 8.30 5.67
C GLU A 211 17.29 9.36 6.32
N LEU A 212 17.48 9.68 7.59
CA LEU A 212 16.75 10.75 8.30
C LEU A 212 17.29 12.16 8.03
N SER A 213 18.46 12.28 7.39
CA SER A 213 19.08 13.56 7.05
C SER A 213 18.67 14.11 5.67
N LEU A 214 17.90 13.32 4.91
CA LEU A 214 17.29 13.66 3.61
C LEU A 214 15.96 14.40 3.80
#